data_AF-A0AAV5YIK2-F1
#
_entry.id   AF-A0AAV5YIK2-F1
#
_cell.length_a   1.000
_cell.length_b   1.000
_cell.length_c   1.000
_cell.angle_alpha   90.00
_cell.angle_beta   90.00
_cell.angle_gamma   90.00
#
_symmetry.space_group_name_H-M   'P 1'
#
loop_
_entity.id
_entity.type
_entity.pdbx_description
1 polymer ?
#
loop_
_entity_poly.entity_id
_entity_poly.type
_entity_poly.pdbx_seq_one_letter_code
_entity_poly.pdbx_strand_id
1 'polypeptide(L)'
;WQWLFLAEGIPAIALGFVTLRYLDERPTDADWLEPEERAFLTAEVERERELREALGAQRLRDALASGRVWLLGLLYFILLAAGFGLTFFVPDLVQERTGYTDFEVGVLSAIPYGFATAAMLIVARRGGGLVGLALVGAAGTVLTAYAQSPLLLTVGVTLAAVGILSALPVFWALPTAFLSGTAAAAGIALIAAIGNLGGFVGPAFTGIAEDQTGSFKMPLVVLAGLLVVGSLLVLLLLREKRPALTGAAS
;
A
#
# COMPACT_ATOMS: atom_id res chain seq x y z
N TRP A 1 12.49 22.73 -15.48
CA TRP A 1 12.18 21.31 -15.17
C TRP A 1 13.43 20.52 -14.77
N GLN A 2 14.57 20.60 -15.47
CA GLN A 2 15.80 19.86 -15.10
C GLN A 2 16.29 20.12 -13.66
N TRP A 3 16.16 21.36 -13.17
CA TRP A 3 16.50 21.71 -11.78
C TRP A 3 15.67 20.96 -10.72
N LEU A 4 14.45 20.49 -11.04
CA LEU A 4 13.64 19.70 -10.11
C LEU A 4 14.31 18.37 -9.78
N PHE A 5 14.94 17.71 -10.77
CA PHE A 5 15.70 16.48 -10.55
C PHE A 5 16.87 16.69 -9.59
N LEU A 6 17.56 17.83 -9.69
CA LEU A 6 18.65 18.17 -8.77
C LEU A 6 18.12 18.47 -7.36
N ALA A 7 17.05 19.26 -7.27
CA ALA A 7 16.44 19.64 -6.00
C ALA A 7 15.87 18.45 -5.21
N GLU A 8 15.33 17.43 -5.90
CA GLU A 8 14.79 16.23 -5.28
C GLU A 8 15.85 15.13 -5.09
N GLY A 9 16.79 14.99 -6.03
CA GLY A 9 17.83 13.97 -6.00
C GLY A 9 18.92 14.22 -4.97
N ILE A 10 19.36 15.46 -4.77
CA ILE A 10 20.44 15.78 -3.81
C ILE A 10 20.05 15.41 -2.37
N PRO A 11 18.85 15.79 -1.85
CA PRO A 11 18.40 15.36 -0.53
C PRO A 11 18.29 13.84 -0.39
N ALA A 12 17.80 13.14 -1.43
CA ALA A 12 17.70 11.69 -1.41
C ALA A 12 19.08 11.01 -1.33
N ILE A 13 20.08 11.50 -2.10
CA ILE A 13 21.46 11.03 -2.03
C ILE A 13 22.06 11.29 -0.65
N ALA A 14 21.86 12.49 -0.09
CA ALA A 14 22.34 12.85 1.23
C ALA A 14 21.73 11.93 2.31
N LEU A 15 20.41 11.68 2.25
CA LEU A 15 19.73 10.72 3.13
C LEU A 15 20.28 9.31 2.96
N GLY A 16 20.61 8.88 1.73
CA GLY A 16 21.26 7.59 1.50
C GLY A 16 22.59 7.45 2.25
N PHE A 17 23.43 8.49 2.25
CA PHE A 17 24.66 8.50 3.05
C PHE A 17 24.39 8.47 4.56
N VAL A 18 23.34 9.16 5.03
CA VAL A 18 22.90 9.12 6.44
C VAL A 18 22.45 7.71 6.82
N THR A 19 21.65 7.05 5.97
CA THR A 19 21.19 5.67 6.21
C THR A 19 22.36 4.70 6.30
N LEU A 20 23.37 4.81 5.42
CA LEU A 20 24.58 3.97 5.50
C LEU A 20 25.38 4.16 6.80
N ARG A 21 25.25 5.31 7.46
CA ARG A 21 26.00 5.64 8.68
C ARG A 21 25.25 5.30 9.96
N TYR A 22 23.92 5.36 9.96
CA TYR A 22 23.06 5.29 11.15
C TYR A 22 22.12 4.08 11.20
N LEU A 23 21.87 3.39 10.09
CA LEU A 23 20.98 2.22 10.08
C LEU A 23 21.78 0.95 10.37
N ASP A 24 21.86 0.60 11.64
CA ASP A 24 22.54 -0.62 12.09
C ASP A 24 21.73 -1.88 11.71
N GLU A 25 22.40 -2.90 11.18
CA GLU A 25 21.75 -4.13 10.70
C GLU A 25 21.23 -5.03 11.82
N ARG A 26 21.82 -4.92 13.01
CA ARG A 26 21.48 -5.74 14.18
C ARG A 26 21.32 -4.87 15.42
N PRO A 27 20.41 -5.25 16.36
CA PRO A 27 20.31 -4.58 17.65
C PRO A 27 21.64 -4.51 18.39
N THR A 28 22.48 -5.54 18.25
CA THR A 28 23.81 -5.62 18.87
C THR A 28 24.78 -4.53 18.41
N ASP A 29 24.60 -4.07 17.16
CA ASP A 29 25.49 -3.13 16.47
C ASP A 29 24.99 -1.68 16.66
N ALA A 30 23.81 -1.49 17.27
CA ALA A 30 23.15 -0.20 17.46
C ALA A 30 23.65 0.55 18.70
N ASP A 31 24.61 1.44 18.50
CA ASP A 31 25.23 2.27 19.55
C ASP A 31 24.30 3.35 20.14
N TRP A 32 23.15 3.58 19.52
CA TRP A 32 22.13 4.51 20.01
C TRP A 32 21.12 3.87 20.99
N LEU A 33 21.12 2.54 21.14
CA LEU A 33 20.28 1.82 22.09
C LEU A 33 20.95 1.70 23.45
N GLU A 34 20.17 1.83 24.53
CA GLU A 34 20.67 1.54 25.87
C GLU A 34 21.02 0.03 26.00
N PRO A 35 22.00 -0.34 26.84
CA PRO A 35 22.42 -1.73 26.97
C PRO A 35 21.27 -2.69 27.34
N GLU A 36 20.31 -2.23 28.13
CA GLU A 36 19.13 -2.99 28.54
C GLU A 36 18.15 -3.20 27.36
N GLU A 37 17.87 -2.15 26.58
CA GLU A 37 17.03 -2.20 25.38
C GLU A 37 17.65 -3.11 24.32
N ARG A 38 18.97 -3.00 24.12
CA ARG A 38 19.75 -3.85 23.21
C ARG A 38 19.62 -5.33 23.59
N ALA A 39 19.78 -5.64 24.89
CA ALA A 39 19.67 -7.01 25.38
C ALA A 39 18.24 -7.56 25.21
N PHE A 40 17.22 -6.76 25.55
CA PHE A 40 15.82 -7.12 25.38
C PHE A 40 15.46 -7.41 23.92
N LEU A 41 15.82 -6.51 23.00
CA LEU A 41 15.53 -6.67 21.57
C LEU A 41 16.27 -7.87 20.97
N THR A 42 17.52 -8.10 21.37
CA THR A 42 18.28 -9.27 20.91
C THR A 42 17.61 -10.58 21.35
N ALA A 43 17.16 -10.65 22.61
CA ALA A 43 16.45 -11.81 23.12
C ALA A 43 15.12 -12.05 22.40
N GLU A 44 14.35 -10.99 22.12
CA GLU A 44 13.07 -11.10 21.41
C GLU A 44 13.24 -11.54 19.96
N VAL A 45 14.26 -11.03 19.26
CA VAL A 45 14.60 -11.46 17.89
C VAL A 45 14.98 -12.94 17.86
N GLU A 46 15.79 -13.41 18.81
CA GLU A 46 16.17 -14.82 18.86
C GLU A 46 14.98 -15.72 19.22
N ARG A 47 14.10 -15.27 20.13
CA ARG A 47 12.84 -15.95 20.46
C ARG A 47 11.94 -16.10 19.23
N GLU A 48 11.77 -15.04 18.44
CA GLU A 48 11.01 -15.12 17.18
C GLU A 48 11.65 -16.09 16.19
N ARG A 49 12.98 -16.10 16.11
CA ARG A 49 13.72 -17.01 15.23
C ARG A 49 13.52 -18.47 15.62
N GLU A 50 13.67 -18.81 16.90
CA GLU A 50 13.43 -20.15 17.43
C GLU A 50 11.99 -20.62 17.18
N LEU A 51 11.00 -19.75 17.43
CA LEU A 51 9.59 -20.01 17.11
C LEU A 51 9.38 -20.31 15.61
N ARG A 52 10.02 -19.56 14.72
CA ARG A 52 9.93 -19.76 13.27
C ARG A 52 10.66 -21.03 12.81
N GLU A 53 11.80 -21.36 13.42
CA GLU A 53 12.55 -22.59 13.12
C GLU A 53 11.79 -23.84 13.61
N ALA A 54 11.15 -23.78 14.77
CA ALA A 54 10.29 -24.85 15.31
C ALA A 54 9.06 -25.14 14.43
N LEU A 55 8.54 -24.13 13.72
CA LEU A 55 7.46 -24.28 12.72
C LEU A 55 7.94 -24.91 11.39
N GLY A 56 9.25 -25.14 11.23
CA GLY A 56 9.89 -25.72 10.05
C GLY A 56 10.20 -24.68 8.98
N ALA A 57 11.42 -24.77 8.41
CA ALA A 57 11.82 -23.93 7.28
C ALA A 57 10.96 -24.25 6.05
N GLN A 58 10.03 -23.35 5.72
CA GLN A 58 9.23 -23.45 4.51
C GLN A 58 10.14 -23.34 3.29
N ARG A 59 9.96 -24.26 2.33
CA ARG A 59 10.78 -24.29 1.12
C ARG A 59 10.33 -23.17 0.17
N LEU A 60 11.24 -22.70 -0.67
CA LEU A 60 10.96 -21.77 -1.77
C LEU A 60 9.70 -22.16 -2.57
N ARG A 61 9.58 -23.45 -2.90
CA ARG A 61 8.44 -23.99 -3.65
C ARG A 61 7.12 -23.82 -2.92
N ASP A 62 7.11 -23.86 -1.60
CA ASP A 62 5.89 -23.75 -0.79
C ASP A 62 5.33 -22.33 -0.86
N ALA A 63 6.19 -21.31 -0.90
CA ALA A 63 5.77 -19.92 -1.14
C ALA A 63 5.18 -19.74 -2.54
N LEU A 64 5.85 -20.27 -3.58
CA LEU A 64 5.40 -20.13 -4.97
C LEU A 64 4.14 -20.92 -5.28
N ALA A 65 3.90 -22.04 -4.59
CA ALA A 65 2.69 -22.85 -4.74
C ALA A 65 1.54 -22.39 -3.81
N SER A 66 1.79 -21.46 -2.89
CA SER A 66 0.80 -21.02 -1.92
C SER A 66 -0.24 -20.11 -2.56
N GLY A 67 -1.50 -20.59 -2.60
CA GLY A 67 -2.64 -19.78 -3.05
C GLY A 67 -2.79 -18.46 -2.26
N ARG A 68 -2.29 -18.39 -1.02
CA ARG A 68 -2.29 -17.15 -0.21
C ARG A 68 -1.33 -16.10 -0.79
N VAL A 69 -0.16 -16.52 -1.27
CA VAL A 69 0.84 -15.62 -1.87
C VAL A 69 0.31 -15.05 -3.17
N TRP A 70 -0.29 -15.88 -4.03
CA TRP A 70 -0.93 -15.44 -5.27
C TRP A 70 -2.08 -14.47 -5.02
N LEU A 71 -2.90 -14.73 -4.01
CA LEU A 71 -4.03 -13.89 -3.67
C LEU A 71 -3.62 -12.56 -3.05
N LEU A 72 -2.58 -12.55 -2.21
CA LEU A 72 -1.97 -11.30 -1.74
C LEU A 72 -1.31 -10.54 -2.90
N GLY A 73 -0.69 -11.24 -3.85
CA GLY A 73 -0.18 -10.64 -5.09
C GLY A 73 -1.30 -9.96 -5.89
N LEU A 74 -2.43 -10.64 -6.10
CA LEU A 74 -3.61 -10.08 -6.76
C LEU A 74 -4.20 -8.88 -6.01
N LEU A 75 -4.26 -8.95 -4.68
CA LEU A 75 -4.75 -7.85 -3.87
C LEU A 75 -3.81 -6.63 -3.97
N TYR A 76 -2.50 -6.85 -3.94
CA TYR A 76 -1.52 -5.80 -4.10
C TYR A 76 -1.57 -5.20 -5.51
N PHE A 77 -1.78 -6.04 -6.53
CA PHE A 77 -2.05 -5.61 -7.90
C PHE A 77 -3.26 -4.67 -7.95
N ILE A 78 -4.37 -5.03 -7.33
CA ILE A 78 -5.59 -4.21 -7.31
C ILE A 78 -5.32 -2.85 -6.62
N LEU A 79 -4.64 -2.86 -5.47
CA LEU A 79 -4.29 -1.64 -4.74
C LEU A 79 -3.39 -0.71 -5.58
N LEU A 80 -2.37 -1.25 -6.23
CA LEU A 80 -1.46 -0.46 -7.07
C LEU A 80 -2.12 -0.02 -8.38
N ALA A 81 -2.93 -0.85 -9.01
CA ALA A 81 -3.69 -0.48 -10.21
C ALA A 81 -4.65 0.67 -9.94
N ALA A 82 -5.41 0.61 -8.84
CA ALA A 82 -6.31 1.69 -8.45
C ALA A 82 -5.53 2.94 -8.00
N GLY A 83 -4.48 2.76 -7.21
CA GLY A 83 -3.67 3.86 -6.67
C GLY A 83 -2.97 4.66 -7.76
N PHE A 84 -2.24 3.99 -8.65
CA PHE A 84 -1.56 4.65 -9.75
C PHE A 84 -2.52 5.05 -10.87
N GLY A 85 -3.52 4.22 -11.19
CA GLY A 85 -4.54 4.55 -12.19
C GLY A 85 -5.36 5.80 -11.86
N LEU A 86 -5.39 6.22 -10.58
CA LEU A 86 -5.89 7.53 -10.17
C LEU A 86 -4.76 8.58 -10.10
N THR A 87 -3.68 8.29 -9.37
CA THR A 87 -2.61 9.27 -9.03
C THR A 87 -2.03 9.96 -10.26
N PHE A 88 -1.75 9.22 -11.33
CA PHE A 88 -1.16 9.78 -12.54
C PHE A 88 -2.05 10.82 -13.24
N PHE A 89 -3.38 10.72 -13.07
CA PHE A 89 -4.35 11.54 -13.78
C PHE A 89 -5.03 12.58 -12.89
N VAL A 90 -4.71 12.64 -11.59
CA VAL A 90 -5.26 13.67 -10.70
C VAL A 90 -4.99 15.09 -11.22
N PRO A 91 -3.76 15.45 -11.64
CA PRO A 91 -3.48 16.80 -12.12
C PRO A 91 -4.34 17.17 -13.34
N ASP A 92 -4.42 16.28 -14.33
CA ASP A 92 -5.22 16.47 -15.53
C ASP A 92 -6.71 16.62 -15.19
N LEU A 93 -7.21 15.76 -14.31
CA LEU A 93 -8.60 15.78 -13.84
C LEU A 93 -8.97 17.10 -13.13
N VAL A 94 -8.02 17.69 -12.40
CA VAL A 94 -8.17 19.01 -11.78
C VAL A 94 -8.13 20.09 -12.86
N GLN A 95 -7.11 20.08 -13.72
CA GLN A 95 -6.91 21.10 -14.74
C GLN A 95 -8.09 21.22 -15.71
N GLU A 96 -8.59 20.09 -16.23
CA GLU A 96 -9.74 20.04 -17.15
C GLU A 96 -11.02 20.61 -16.54
N ARG A 97 -11.22 20.44 -15.22
CA ARG A 97 -12.48 20.77 -14.55
C ARG A 97 -12.47 22.13 -13.87
N THR A 98 -11.31 22.72 -13.61
CA THR A 98 -11.19 24.00 -12.89
C THR A 98 -10.65 25.13 -13.75
N GLY A 99 -9.88 24.83 -14.79
CA GLY A 99 -9.14 25.84 -15.56
C GLY A 99 -8.08 26.58 -14.75
N TYR A 100 -7.63 26.00 -13.64
CA TYR A 100 -6.60 26.59 -12.77
C TYR A 100 -5.22 26.60 -13.43
N THR A 101 -4.35 27.49 -12.95
CA THR A 101 -2.95 27.53 -13.35
C THR A 101 -2.19 26.28 -12.88
N ASP A 102 -1.09 25.94 -13.55
CA ASP A 102 -0.28 24.77 -13.20
C ASP A 102 0.18 24.76 -11.72
N PHE A 103 0.46 25.94 -11.17
CA PHE A 103 0.83 26.09 -9.76
C PHE A 103 -0.34 25.75 -8.82
N GLU A 104 -1.54 26.27 -9.11
CA GLU A 104 -2.74 25.99 -8.34
C GLU A 104 -3.13 24.51 -8.43
N VAL A 105 -3.02 23.89 -9.61
CA VAL A 105 -3.22 22.45 -9.81
C VAL A 105 -2.23 21.65 -8.95
N GLY A 106 -0.95 22.05 -8.92
CA GLY A 106 0.08 21.42 -8.11
C GLY A 106 -0.23 21.49 -6.61
N VAL A 107 -0.60 22.68 -6.11
CA VAL A 107 -0.98 22.87 -4.69
C VAL A 107 -2.22 22.05 -4.34
N LEU A 108 -3.26 22.07 -5.18
CA LEU A 108 -4.50 21.33 -4.94
C LEU A 108 -4.27 19.81 -4.96
N SER A 109 -3.38 19.34 -5.84
CA SER A 109 -3.00 17.93 -5.95
C SER A 109 -2.17 17.45 -4.76
N ALA A 110 -1.42 18.33 -4.09
CA ALA A 110 -0.63 17.97 -2.91
C ALA A 110 -1.49 17.71 -1.65
N ILE A 111 -2.64 18.39 -1.52
CA ILE A 111 -3.52 18.30 -0.35
C ILE A 111 -3.97 16.85 -0.06
N PRO A 112 -4.51 16.08 -1.03
CA PRO A 112 -4.87 14.68 -0.83
C PRO A 112 -3.76 13.82 -0.22
N TYR A 113 -2.52 13.97 -0.70
CA TYR A 113 -1.39 13.17 -0.24
C TYR A 113 -0.91 13.57 1.16
N GLY A 114 -1.06 14.85 1.54
CA GLY A 114 -0.82 15.30 2.91
C GLY A 114 -1.76 14.59 3.91
N PHE A 115 -3.06 14.57 3.61
CA PHE A 115 -4.05 13.87 4.43
C PHE A 115 -3.84 12.35 4.41
N ALA A 116 -3.54 11.77 3.25
CA ALA A 116 -3.27 10.35 3.13
C ALA A 116 -2.03 9.94 3.94
N THR A 117 -0.98 10.76 3.96
CA THR A 117 0.22 10.53 4.79
C THR A 117 -0.13 10.53 6.27
N ALA A 118 -0.88 11.52 6.75
CA ALA A 118 -1.31 11.57 8.15
C ALA A 118 -2.17 10.36 8.53
N ALA A 119 -3.13 9.97 7.67
CA ALA A 119 -3.98 8.82 7.89
C ALA A 119 -3.18 7.50 7.90
N MET A 120 -2.24 7.34 6.96
CA MET A 120 -1.36 6.18 6.87
C MET A 120 -0.54 6.01 8.15
N LEU A 121 0.02 7.09 8.70
CA LEU A 121 0.76 7.05 9.98
C LEU A 121 -0.13 6.67 11.16
N ILE A 122 -1.37 7.16 11.21
CA ILE A 122 -2.33 6.79 12.26
C ILE A 122 -2.68 5.30 12.17
N VAL A 123 -2.99 4.82 10.96
CA VAL A 123 -3.33 3.41 10.70
C VAL A 123 -2.14 2.49 11.00
N ALA A 124 -0.93 2.87 10.62
CA ALA A 124 0.27 2.08 10.91
C ALA A 124 0.51 1.91 12.41
N ARG A 125 0.17 2.93 13.23
CA ARG A 125 0.35 2.88 14.70
C ARG A 125 -0.79 2.19 15.43
N ARG A 126 -2.04 2.42 15.02
CA ARG A 126 -3.23 1.94 15.74
C ARG A 126 -3.80 0.63 15.20
N GLY A 127 -3.30 0.18 14.05
CA GLY A 127 -3.92 -0.85 13.26
C GLY A 127 -5.14 -0.32 12.49
N GLY A 128 -5.54 -1.04 11.45
CA GLY A 128 -6.70 -0.71 10.64
C GLY A 128 -7.23 -1.94 9.92
N GLY A 129 -8.50 -1.90 9.54
CA GLY A 129 -9.11 -2.96 8.74
C GLY A 129 -8.81 -2.76 7.25
N LEU A 130 -8.05 -3.67 6.64
CA LEU A 130 -7.70 -3.61 5.21
C LEU A 130 -8.93 -3.41 4.32
N VAL A 131 -10.00 -4.14 4.61
CA VAL A 131 -11.29 -4.07 3.91
C VAL A 131 -11.92 -2.68 4.05
N GLY A 132 -11.96 -2.13 5.27
CA GLY A 132 -12.53 -0.80 5.50
C GLY A 132 -11.78 0.29 4.73
N LEU A 133 -10.44 0.21 4.73
CA LEU A 133 -9.59 1.16 4.01
C LEU A 133 -9.74 1.04 2.49
N ALA A 134 -9.77 -0.18 1.96
CA ALA A 134 -10.02 -0.39 0.53
C ALA A 134 -11.43 0.08 0.09
N LEU A 135 -12.45 -0.08 0.95
CA LEU A 135 -13.79 0.46 0.69
C LEU A 135 -13.85 1.99 0.75
N VAL A 136 -13.11 2.62 1.68
CA VAL A 136 -12.93 4.09 1.69
C VAL A 136 -12.24 4.55 0.40
N GLY A 137 -11.22 3.80 -0.04
CA GLY A 137 -10.55 4.01 -1.32
C GLY A 137 -11.54 3.97 -2.48
N ALA A 138 -12.34 2.90 -2.57
CA ALA A 138 -13.35 2.72 -3.62
C ALA A 138 -14.40 3.83 -3.61
N ALA A 139 -14.92 4.20 -2.44
CA ALA A 139 -15.90 5.28 -2.31
C ALA A 139 -15.33 6.63 -2.75
N GLY A 140 -14.08 6.93 -2.37
CA GLY A 140 -13.36 8.11 -2.83
C GLY A 140 -13.19 8.12 -4.36
N THR A 141 -12.76 7.00 -4.95
CA THR A 141 -12.59 6.87 -6.40
C THR A 141 -13.91 7.05 -7.16
N VAL A 142 -15.03 6.51 -6.66
CA VAL A 142 -16.36 6.76 -7.23
C VAL A 142 -16.74 8.24 -7.10
N LEU A 143 -16.54 8.84 -5.94
CA LEU A 143 -16.82 10.26 -5.74
C LEU A 143 -16.03 11.14 -6.72
N THR A 144 -14.75 10.84 -6.95
CA THR A 144 -13.90 11.49 -7.95
C THR A 144 -14.48 11.37 -9.36
N ALA A 145 -14.93 10.16 -9.75
CA ALA A 145 -15.51 9.91 -11.06
C ALA A 145 -16.72 10.83 -11.33
N TYR A 146 -17.61 10.97 -10.34
CA TYR A 146 -18.86 11.73 -10.47
C TYR A 146 -18.78 13.18 -9.96
N ALA A 147 -17.62 13.65 -9.52
CA ALA A 147 -17.47 15.01 -8.99
C ALA A 147 -17.81 16.08 -10.03
N GLN A 148 -18.78 16.94 -9.72
CA GLN A 148 -19.18 18.07 -10.58
C GLN A 148 -18.64 19.42 -10.10
N SER A 149 -17.96 19.46 -8.96
CA SER A 149 -17.34 20.67 -8.41
C SER A 149 -15.89 20.40 -8.00
N PRO A 150 -15.02 21.42 -8.00
CA PRO A 150 -13.64 21.31 -7.53
C PRO A 150 -13.53 20.77 -6.10
N LEU A 151 -14.46 21.18 -5.22
CA LEU A 151 -14.50 20.70 -3.84
C LEU A 151 -14.77 19.20 -3.78
N LEU A 152 -15.78 18.70 -4.50
CA LEU A 152 -16.10 17.27 -4.51
C LEU A 152 -14.97 16.45 -5.14
N LEU A 153 -14.29 17.00 -6.14
CA LEU A 153 -13.13 16.37 -6.76
C LEU A 153 -12.00 16.19 -5.74
N THR A 154 -11.61 17.26 -5.04
CA THR A 154 -10.57 17.21 -4.01
C THR A 154 -10.94 16.27 -2.87
N VAL A 155 -12.20 16.27 -2.42
CA VAL A 155 -12.69 15.36 -1.38
C VAL A 155 -12.62 13.90 -1.85
N GLY A 156 -13.08 13.61 -3.08
CA GLY A 156 -13.02 12.26 -3.67
C GLY A 156 -11.58 11.75 -3.77
N VAL A 157 -10.68 12.55 -4.32
CA VAL A 157 -9.26 12.18 -4.45
C VAL A 157 -8.60 12.00 -3.09
N THR A 158 -8.93 12.85 -2.11
CA THR A 158 -8.44 12.71 -0.74
C THR A 158 -8.90 11.41 -0.10
N LEU A 159 -10.18 11.07 -0.19
CA LEU A 159 -10.71 9.80 0.33
C LEU A 159 -10.08 8.59 -0.35
N ALA A 160 -9.91 8.66 -1.69
CA ALA A 160 -9.27 7.61 -2.46
C ALA A 160 -7.82 7.39 -2.00
N ALA A 161 -7.04 8.47 -1.91
CA ALA A 161 -5.65 8.44 -1.47
C ALA A 161 -5.52 7.94 -0.03
N VAL A 162 -6.35 8.43 0.90
CA VAL A 162 -6.39 7.97 2.30
C VAL A 162 -6.65 6.47 2.36
N GLY A 163 -7.68 5.98 1.67
CA GLY A 163 -8.05 4.56 1.70
C GLY A 163 -6.97 3.65 1.11
N ILE A 164 -6.49 3.99 -0.09
CA ILE A 164 -5.51 3.15 -0.82
C ILE A 164 -4.14 3.17 -0.13
N LEU A 165 -3.61 4.36 0.22
CA LEU A 165 -2.27 4.45 0.82
C LEU A 165 -2.23 3.91 2.24
N SER A 166 -3.28 4.13 3.04
CA SER A 166 -3.35 3.57 4.40
C SER A 166 -3.57 2.05 4.40
N ALA A 167 -4.10 1.48 3.32
CA ALA A 167 -4.23 0.02 3.18
C ALA A 167 -2.87 -0.67 3.03
N LEU A 168 -1.85 0.00 2.47
CA LEU A 168 -0.52 -0.56 2.22
C LEU A 168 0.20 -1.07 3.49
N PRO A 169 0.33 -0.31 4.59
CA PRO A 169 1.00 -0.81 5.80
C PRO A 169 0.24 -1.99 6.45
N VAL A 170 -1.10 -1.96 6.42
CA VAL A 170 -1.91 -3.08 6.92
C VAL A 170 -1.73 -4.32 6.06
N PHE A 171 -1.71 -4.14 4.73
CA PHE A 171 -1.48 -5.22 3.78
C PHE A 171 -0.13 -5.89 4.02
N TRP A 172 0.96 -5.12 4.15
CA TRP A 172 2.31 -5.67 4.30
C TRP A 172 2.57 -6.34 5.65
N ALA A 173 1.72 -6.12 6.66
CA ALA A 173 1.72 -6.91 7.89
C ALA A 173 1.17 -8.34 7.68
N LEU A 174 0.40 -8.61 6.62
CA LEU A 174 -0.20 -9.93 6.38
C LEU A 174 0.80 -10.98 5.87
N PRO A 175 1.60 -10.76 4.81
CA PRO A 175 2.58 -11.75 4.35
C PRO A 175 3.58 -12.15 5.43
N THR A 176 4.06 -11.17 6.21
CA THR A 176 5.08 -11.37 7.25
C THR A 176 4.57 -12.15 8.45
N ALA A 177 3.24 -12.21 8.66
CA ALA A 177 2.63 -12.96 9.74
C ALA A 177 2.63 -14.49 9.52
N PHE A 178 2.76 -14.97 8.27
CA PHE A 178 2.71 -16.41 7.98
C PHE A 178 3.84 -16.92 7.09
N LEU A 179 4.65 -16.04 6.49
CA LEU A 179 5.84 -16.43 5.77
C LEU A 179 7.08 -16.27 6.66
N SER A 180 7.94 -17.29 6.68
CA SER A 180 9.20 -17.29 7.40
C SER A 180 10.36 -17.83 6.53
N GLY A 181 11.59 -17.50 6.90
CA GLY A 181 12.80 -18.00 6.24
C GLY A 181 12.84 -17.72 4.73
N THR A 182 13.37 -18.68 3.95
CA THR A 182 13.54 -18.52 2.50
C THR A 182 12.22 -18.36 1.73
N ALA A 183 11.14 -18.97 2.21
CA ALA A 183 9.80 -18.81 1.66
C ALA A 183 9.27 -17.37 1.80
N ALA A 184 9.66 -16.64 2.85
CA ALA A 184 9.27 -15.23 3.03
C ALA A 184 9.88 -14.33 1.97
N ALA A 185 11.19 -14.43 1.75
CA ALA A 185 11.86 -13.64 0.72
C ALA A 185 11.23 -13.85 -0.65
N ALA A 186 10.99 -15.10 -1.02
CA ALA A 186 10.41 -15.43 -2.32
C ALA A 186 8.93 -15.07 -2.44
N GLY A 187 8.13 -15.30 -1.40
CA GLY A 187 6.72 -14.94 -1.40
C GLY A 187 6.52 -13.44 -1.47
N ILE A 188 7.29 -12.67 -0.69
CA ILE A 188 7.29 -11.19 -0.72
C ILE A 188 7.72 -10.69 -2.10
N ALA A 189 8.79 -11.26 -2.68
CA ALA A 189 9.25 -10.90 -4.01
C ALA A 189 8.19 -11.18 -5.08
N LEU A 190 7.51 -12.34 -5.02
CA LEU A 190 6.43 -12.68 -5.95
C LEU A 190 5.23 -11.74 -5.80
N ILE A 191 4.81 -11.45 -4.56
CA ILE A 191 3.73 -10.49 -4.28
C ILE A 191 4.08 -9.13 -4.87
N ALA A 192 5.30 -8.63 -4.64
CA ALA A 192 5.76 -7.36 -5.15
C ALA A 192 5.82 -7.34 -6.68
N ALA A 193 6.29 -8.41 -7.31
CA ALA A 193 6.34 -8.53 -8.77
C ALA A 193 4.94 -8.46 -9.39
N ILE A 194 3.99 -9.24 -8.86
CA ILE A 194 2.59 -9.22 -9.31
C ILE A 194 1.97 -7.84 -9.05
N GLY A 195 2.21 -7.25 -7.89
CA GLY A 195 1.70 -5.93 -7.55
C GLY A 195 2.16 -4.85 -8.52
N ASN A 196 3.44 -4.82 -8.86
CA ASN A 196 3.99 -3.83 -9.80
C ASN A 196 3.41 -3.96 -11.21
N LEU A 197 2.97 -5.15 -11.64
CA LEU A 197 2.19 -5.28 -12.87
C LEU A 197 0.89 -4.46 -12.78
N GLY A 198 0.26 -4.41 -11.61
CA GLY A 198 -0.91 -3.56 -11.36
C GLY A 198 -0.58 -2.09 -11.52
N GLY A 199 0.59 -1.67 -11.05
CA GLY A 199 1.05 -0.29 -11.24
C GLY A 199 1.35 0.12 -12.67
N PHE A 200 1.62 -0.84 -13.55
CA PHE A 200 1.67 -0.60 -15.00
C PHE A 200 0.27 -0.66 -15.63
N VAL A 201 -0.52 -1.70 -15.32
CA VAL A 201 -1.82 -1.95 -15.93
C VAL A 201 -2.84 -0.88 -15.57
N GLY A 202 -2.85 -0.38 -14.33
CA GLY A 202 -3.79 0.66 -13.88
C GLY A 202 -3.73 1.92 -14.73
N PRO A 203 -2.59 2.62 -14.80
CA PRO A 203 -2.44 3.80 -15.64
C PRO A 203 -2.64 3.54 -17.13
N ALA A 204 -2.12 2.43 -17.66
CA ALA A 204 -2.30 2.05 -19.06
C ALA A 204 -3.79 1.86 -19.41
N PHE A 205 -4.54 1.17 -18.54
CA PHE A 205 -5.98 1.00 -18.68
C PHE A 205 -6.70 2.35 -18.59
N THR A 206 -6.38 3.19 -17.60
CA THR A 206 -7.00 4.51 -17.45
C THR A 206 -6.81 5.37 -18.70
N GLY A 207 -5.59 5.46 -19.22
CA GLY A 207 -5.29 6.25 -20.42
C GLY A 207 -6.02 5.73 -21.66
N ILE A 208 -5.93 4.42 -21.96
CA ILE A 208 -6.62 3.83 -23.12
C ILE A 208 -8.14 4.02 -23.02
N ALA A 209 -8.70 3.86 -21.82
CA ALA A 209 -10.13 4.05 -21.56
C ALA A 209 -10.56 5.51 -21.74
N GLU A 210 -9.74 6.46 -21.28
CA GLU A 210 -9.96 7.88 -21.45
C GLU A 210 -9.89 8.27 -22.94
N ASP A 211 -8.83 7.87 -23.66
CA ASP A 211 -8.67 8.11 -25.10
C ASP A 211 -9.89 7.66 -25.92
N GLN A 212 -10.50 6.54 -25.55
CA GLN A 212 -11.65 5.97 -26.25
C GLN A 212 -12.99 6.61 -25.87
N THR A 213 -13.15 7.04 -24.62
CA THR A 213 -14.44 7.51 -24.08
C THR A 213 -14.52 9.02 -23.93
N GLY A 214 -13.38 9.73 -24.00
CA GLY A 214 -13.24 11.14 -23.67
C GLY A 214 -13.54 11.44 -22.19
N SER A 215 -13.46 10.45 -21.30
CA SER A 215 -13.81 10.64 -19.89
C SER A 215 -13.13 9.65 -18.94
N PHE A 216 -12.58 10.18 -17.84
CA PHE A 216 -12.08 9.39 -16.71
C PHE A 216 -13.16 8.63 -15.92
N LYS A 217 -14.46 8.85 -16.19
CA LYS A 217 -15.54 8.22 -15.42
C LYS A 217 -15.50 6.70 -15.45
N MET A 218 -15.44 6.12 -16.64
CA MET A 218 -15.45 4.67 -16.82
C MET A 218 -14.24 4.01 -16.13
N PRO A 219 -12.99 4.43 -16.39
CA PRO A 219 -11.84 3.77 -15.76
C PRO A 219 -11.85 3.89 -14.24
N LEU A 220 -12.23 5.05 -13.69
CA LEU A 220 -12.30 5.23 -12.23
C LEU A 220 -13.37 4.32 -11.58
N VAL A 221 -14.54 4.18 -12.19
CA VAL A 221 -15.59 3.27 -11.68
C VAL A 221 -15.14 1.82 -11.74
N VAL A 222 -14.41 1.41 -12.80
CA VAL A 222 -13.84 0.06 -12.90
C VAL A 222 -12.80 -0.18 -11.82
N LEU A 223 -11.87 0.76 -11.60
CA LEU A 223 -10.85 0.67 -10.55
C LEU A 223 -11.48 0.61 -9.15
N ALA A 224 -12.53 1.41 -8.91
CA ALA A 224 -13.30 1.33 -7.66
C ALA A 224 -13.98 -0.04 -7.49
N GLY A 225 -14.56 -0.59 -8.56
CA GLY A 225 -15.12 -1.94 -8.57
C GLY A 225 -14.07 -3.01 -8.21
N LEU A 226 -12.86 -2.90 -8.75
CA LEU A 226 -11.75 -3.80 -8.40
C LEU A 226 -11.39 -3.71 -6.91
N LEU A 227 -11.36 -2.52 -6.32
CA LEU A 227 -11.13 -2.35 -4.88
C LEU A 227 -12.23 -3.03 -4.03
N VAL A 228 -13.49 -2.97 -4.46
CA VAL A 228 -14.60 -3.68 -3.80
C VAL A 228 -14.44 -5.20 -3.95
N VAL A 229 -14.10 -5.69 -5.14
CA VAL A 229 -13.85 -7.12 -5.36
C VAL A 229 -12.68 -7.62 -4.51
N GLY A 230 -11.57 -6.86 -4.47
CA GLY A 230 -10.42 -7.17 -3.61
C GLY A 230 -10.79 -7.22 -2.13
N SER A 231 -11.62 -6.27 -1.67
CA SER A 231 -12.17 -6.25 -0.31
C SER A 231 -12.98 -7.49 0.02
N LEU A 232 -13.85 -7.93 -0.90
CA LEU A 232 -14.66 -9.13 -0.73
C LEU A 232 -13.80 -10.40 -0.68
N LEU A 233 -12.78 -10.49 -1.55
CA LEU A 233 -11.84 -11.61 -1.54
C LEU A 233 -11.13 -11.73 -0.19
N VAL A 234 -10.68 -10.61 0.40
CA VAL A 234 -10.06 -10.61 1.74
C VAL A 234 -11.02 -11.10 2.81
N LEU A 235 -12.29 -10.65 2.79
CA LEU A 235 -13.29 -11.09 3.77
C LEU A 235 -13.55 -12.59 3.69
N LEU A 236 -13.66 -13.15 2.49
CA LEU A 236 -13.90 -14.58 2.30
C LEU A 236 -12.75 -15.41 2.89
N LEU A 237 -11.51 -14.99 2.70
CA LEU A 237 -10.33 -15.68 3.23
C LEU A 237 -10.17 -15.57 4.75
N LEU A 238 -10.43 -14.38 5.31
CA LEU A 238 -10.33 -14.18 6.76
C LEU A 238 -11.42 -14.96 7.50
N ARG A 239 -12.58 -15.18 6.87
CA ARG A 239 -13.69 -15.94 7.45
C ARG A 239 -13.39 -17.43 7.59
N GLU A 240 -12.63 -18.02 6.67
CA GLU A 240 -12.19 -19.43 6.76
C GLU A 240 -11.24 -19.68 7.94
N LYS A 241 -10.66 -18.63 8.53
CA LYS A 241 -9.59 -18.72 9.54
C LYS A 241 -9.98 -18.27 10.95
N ARG A 242 -11.26 -18.10 11.27
CA ARG A 242 -11.67 -18.11 12.70
C ARG A 242 -11.90 -19.56 13.13
N PRO A 243 -10.92 -20.28 13.72
CA PRO A 243 -11.28 -21.44 14.50
C PRO A 243 -12.16 -20.95 15.65
N ALA A 244 -13.25 -21.66 15.91
CA ALA A 244 -14.15 -21.42 17.01
C ALA A 244 -13.35 -21.47 18.33
N LEU A 245 -12.96 -20.32 18.86
CA LEU A 245 -12.43 -20.17 20.22
C LEU A 245 -13.57 -20.12 21.25
N THR A 246 -14.53 -21.04 21.13
CA THR A 246 -15.68 -21.18 22.06
C THR A 246 -15.79 -22.59 22.63
N GLY A 247 -14.65 -23.27 22.84
CA GLY A 247 -14.63 -24.67 23.32
C GLY A 247 -13.62 -25.01 24.42
N ALA A 248 -13.00 -24.03 25.08
CA ALA A 248 -12.07 -24.30 26.19
C ALA A 248 -12.36 -23.39 27.40
N ALA A 249 -13.57 -23.51 27.91
CA ALA A 249 -13.95 -23.07 29.25
C ALA A 249 -15.04 -24.01 29.76
N SER A 250 -14.63 -25.21 30.18
CA SER A 250 -15.38 -26.12 31.04
C SER A 250 -14.41 -26.99 31.81
#